data_AF-A0A1Z5JA17-F1
#
_entry.id   AF-A0A1Z5JA17-F1
#
_cell.length_a   1.000
_cell.length_b   1.000
_cell.length_c   1.000
_cell.angle_alpha   90.00
_cell.angle_beta   90.00
_cell.angle_gamma   90.00
#
_symmetry.space_group_name_H-M   'P 1'
#
loop_
_entity.id
_entity.type
_entity.pdbx_description
1 polymer ?
#
loop_
_entity_poly.entity_id
_entity_poly.type
_entity_poly.pdbx_seq_one_letter_code
_entity_poly.pdbx_strand_id
1 'polypeptide(L)'
;MFDWEPPNDKDYINDWDKRLISLLNRMAKLGHFERLTITCCRSCDRRLTFVREKAEAIAEAFVAVIEGNKKLAYLDLSGFTYKRVPSRRCDLRTFSWSSQLEKLFKAMEEHEQLETFVLKDYPVTADPDYSWLKRLLWRNRNITVLDSLGKRCTDGNIIDKLYSCNQIRNDLAPEIPGTGLVIPSSPGP
;
A
#
# COMPACT_ATOMS: atom_id res chain seq x y z
N MET A 1 33.95 26.97 35.80
CA MET A 1 32.79 26.07 35.94
C MET A 1 31.90 26.39 34.76
N PHE A 2 31.87 25.53 33.74
CA PHE A 2 31.09 25.77 32.52
C PHE A 2 29.69 25.22 32.77
N ASP A 3 28.69 26.10 32.78
CA ASP A 3 27.28 25.74 32.81
C ASP A 3 26.90 25.15 31.44
N TRP A 4 27.05 23.83 31.32
CA TRP A 4 26.46 23.07 30.23
C TRP A 4 25.00 22.79 30.57
N GLU A 5 24.09 23.61 30.06
CA GLU A 5 22.69 23.23 29.99
C GLU A 5 22.52 22.21 28.86
N PRO A 6 22.04 20.97 29.15
CA PRO A 6 21.76 20.02 28.08
C PRO A 6 20.73 20.64 27.13
N PRO A 7 20.88 20.49 25.81
CA PRO A 7 19.91 20.98 24.85
C PRO A 7 18.51 20.54 25.27
N ASN A 8 17.55 21.44 25.20
CA ASN A 8 16.14 21.16 25.48
C ASN A 8 15.64 20.18 24.40
N ASP A 9 15.88 18.90 24.63
CA ASP A 9 15.77 17.76 23.71
C ASP A 9 14.30 17.34 23.48
N LYS A 10 13.44 18.36 23.35
CA LYS A 10 12.01 18.24 23.05
C LYS A 10 11.72 18.55 21.58
N ASP A 11 12.58 19.31 20.90
CA ASP A 11 12.40 19.68 19.48
C ASP A 11 13.05 18.72 18.48
N TYR A 12 14.00 17.87 18.92
CA TYR A 12 14.57 16.82 18.07
C TYR A 12 13.62 15.65 17.81
N ILE A 13 12.49 15.64 18.51
CA ILE A 13 11.57 14.53 18.57
C ILE A 13 10.29 14.96 17.89
N ASN A 14 10.28 14.74 16.58
CA ASN A 14 9.39 13.76 15.95
C ASN A 14 8.96 14.16 14.53
N ASP A 15 9.87 14.73 13.72
CA ASP A 15 9.64 15.04 12.30
C ASP A 15 9.76 13.81 11.36
N TRP A 16 9.64 12.60 11.91
CA TRP A 16 9.73 11.36 11.12
C TRP A 16 8.66 11.31 10.03
N ASP A 17 7.46 11.83 10.31
CA ASP A 17 6.36 11.88 9.37
C ASP A 17 6.70 12.84 8.23
N LYS A 18 7.26 14.02 8.52
CA LYS A 18 7.72 14.95 7.48
C LYS A 18 8.79 14.32 6.58
N ARG A 19 9.75 13.59 7.17
CA ARG A 19 10.80 12.88 6.42
C ARG A 19 10.21 11.78 5.55
N LEU A 20 9.29 10.98 6.09
CA LEU A 20 8.58 9.94 5.36
C LEU A 20 7.75 10.53 4.21
N ILE A 21 6.95 11.56 4.48
CA ILE A 21 6.15 12.27 3.47
C ILE A 21 7.05 12.84 2.37
N SER A 22 8.15 13.49 2.73
CA SER A 22 9.11 14.01 1.75
C SER A 22 9.73 12.91 0.90
N LEU A 23 10.06 11.76 1.49
CA LEU A 23 10.58 10.60 0.78
C LEU A 23 9.54 10.04 -0.20
N LEU A 24 8.31 9.82 0.26
CA LEU A 24 7.19 9.32 -0.56
C LEU A 24 6.89 10.27 -1.72
N ASN A 25 6.82 11.58 -1.46
CA ASN A 25 6.61 12.58 -2.51
C ASN A 25 7.75 12.59 -3.54
N ARG A 26 9.00 12.33 -3.12
CA ARG A 26 10.12 12.18 -4.05
C ARG A 26 9.98 10.89 -4.87
N MET A 27 9.60 9.78 -4.26
CA MET A 27 9.35 8.50 -4.95
C MET A 27 8.22 8.62 -5.98
N ALA A 28 7.14 9.33 -5.64
CA ALA A 28 6.03 9.64 -6.55
C ALA A 28 6.52 10.38 -7.80
N LYS A 29 7.37 11.41 -7.62
CA LYS A 29 7.92 12.20 -8.74
C LYS A 29 8.89 11.43 -9.63
N LEU A 30 9.57 10.42 -9.07
CA LEU A 30 10.52 9.61 -9.81
C LEU A 30 9.82 8.61 -10.75
N GLY A 31 8.66 8.08 -10.34
CA GLY A 31 7.69 7.41 -11.22
C GLY A 31 8.12 6.08 -11.87
N HIS A 32 9.24 5.50 -11.44
CA HIS A 32 9.82 4.29 -12.04
C HIS A 32 9.96 3.12 -11.07
N PHE A 33 9.38 3.20 -9.87
CA PHE A 33 9.46 2.11 -8.90
C PHE A 33 8.51 0.96 -9.29
N GLU A 34 9.06 -0.24 -9.36
CA GLU A 34 8.28 -1.47 -9.60
C GLU A 34 7.93 -2.19 -8.30
N ARG A 35 8.75 -2.02 -7.26
CA ARG A 35 8.54 -2.63 -5.95
C ARG A 35 8.84 -1.62 -4.86
N LEU A 36 7.91 -1.51 -3.91
CA LEU A 36 8.06 -0.66 -2.74
C LEU A 36 7.66 -1.42 -1.48
N THR A 37 8.64 -1.63 -0.60
CA THR A 37 8.42 -2.13 0.75
C THR A 37 8.88 -1.07 1.72
N ILE A 38 7.99 -0.64 2.60
CA ILE A 38 8.35 0.31 3.64
C ILE A 38 7.97 -0.26 5.00
N THR A 39 8.97 -0.40 5.86
CA THR A 39 8.81 -0.89 7.23
C THR A 39 9.13 0.21 8.21
N CYS A 40 8.25 0.42 9.18
CA CYS A 40 8.48 1.35 10.28
C CYS A 40 8.94 0.55 11.49
N CYS A 41 10.27 0.40 11.66
CA CYS A 41 10.82 -0.32 12.80
C CYS A 41 10.58 0.46 14.10
N ARG A 42 9.97 -0.20 15.09
CA ARG A 42 9.61 0.38 16.39
C ARG A 42 10.76 0.43 17.41
N SER A 43 11.99 0.13 17.03
CA SER A 43 13.05 -0.17 18.00
C SER A 43 13.56 1.01 18.84
N CYS A 44 13.17 2.27 18.59
CA CYS A 44 13.91 3.37 19.23
C CYS A 44 13.16 4.63 19.69
N ASP A 45 11.81 4.68 19.79
CA ASP A 45 11.24 5.74 20.64
C ASP A 45 9.82 5.51 21.18
N ARG A 46 9.67 5.62 22.50
CA ARG A 46 8.37 5.69 23.19
C ARG A 46 7.62 7.00 22.87
N ARG A 47 8.25 7.93 22.14
CA ARG A 47 7.73 9.25 21.80
C ARG A 47 7.09 9.32 20.41
N LEU A 48 7.01 8.23 19.64
CA LEU A 48 6.26 8.17 18.37
C LEU A 48 4.75 8.25 18.61
N THR A 49 4.24 9.47 18.85
CA THR A 49 2.81 9.77 18.86
C THR A 49 2.32 9.84 17.42
N PHE A 50 1.64 8.78 17.02
CA PHE A 50 0.92 8.72 15.76
C PHE A 50 -0.40 9.50 15.92
N VAL A 51 -0.36 10.79 15.60
CA VAL A 51 -1.54 11.65 15.59
C VAL A 51 -2.35 11.38 14.31
N ARG A 52 -3.68 11.46 14.39
CA ARG A 52 -4.60 11.15 13.27
C ARG A 52 -4.28 11.96 12.01
N GLU A 53 -3.93 13.23 12.19
CA GLU A 53 -3.60 14.17 11.12
C GLU A 53 -2.36 13.72 10.34
N LYS A 54 -1.38 13.12 11.03
CA LYS A 54 -0.19 12.54 10.38
C LYS A 54 -0.55 11.34 9.51
N ALA A 55 -1.55 10.55 9.92
CA ALA A 55 -1.99 9.39 9.17
C ALA A 55 -2.58 9.77 7.80
N GLU A 56 -3.34 10.85 7.77
CA GLU A 56 -3.91 11.37 6.54
C GLU A 56 -2.83 11.86 5.57
N ALA A 57 -1.91 12.71 6.04
CA ALA A 57 -0.84 13.23 5.18
C ALA A 57 0.09 12.12 4.65
N ILE A 58 0.38 11.09 5.47
CA ILE A 58 1.15 9.93 5.02
C ILE A 58 0.38 9.12 3.97
N ALA A 59 -0.92 8.92 4.16
CA ALA A 59 -1.75 8.20 3.20
C ALA A 59 -1.86 8.93 1.85
N GLU A 60 -2.01 10.26 1.87
CA GLU A 60 -1.97 11.09 0.65
C GLU A 60 -0.63 10.96 -0.08
N ALA A 61 0.48 10.95 0.66
CA ALA A 61 1.79 10.73 0.06
C ALA A 61 1.94 9.33 -0.56
N PHE A 62 1.33 8.29 0.05
CA PHE A 62 1.27 6.96 -0.55
C PHE A 62 0.36 6.90 -1.79
N VAL A 63 -0.78 7.58 -1.79
CA VAL A 63 -1.63 7.72 -2.98
C VAL A 63 -0.81 8.34 -4.11
N ALA A 64 -0.06 9.41 -3.85
CA ALA A 64 0.80 10.02 -4.85
C ALA A 64 1.88 9.05 -5.37
N VAL A 65 2.42 8.18 -4.51
CA VAL A 65 3.37 7.13 -4.95
C VAL A 65 2.70 6.13 -5.89
N ILE A 66 1.52 5.63 -5.53
CA ILE A 66 0.75 4.69 -6.37
C ILE A 66 0.42 5.34 -7.72
N GLU A 67 -0.08 6.57 -7.71
CA GLU A 67 -0.47 7.26 -8.94
C GLU A 67 0.73 7.63 -9.83
N GLY A 68 1.85 8.02 -9.22
CA GLY A 68 3.06 8.44 -9.91
C GLY A 68 3.88 7.30 -10.49
N ASN A 69 3.80 6.09 -9.93
CA ASN A 69 4.61 4.94 -10.33
C ASN A 69 3.78 3.91 -11.11
N LYS A 70 3.49 4.17 -12.38
CA LYS A 70 2.66 3.30 -13.22
C LYS A 70 3.17 1.86 -13.36
N LYS A 71 4.46 1.63 -13.09
CA LYS A 71 5.08 0.31 -13.10
C LYS A 71 5.08 -0.42 -11.76
N LEU A 72 4.49 0.17 -10.72
CA LEU A 72 4.47 -0.41 -9.39
C LEU A 72 3.67 -1.72 -9.41
N ALA A 73 4.38 -2.83 -9.27
CA ALA A 73 3.82 -4.18 -9.23
C ALA A 73 3.67 -4.74 -7.82
N TYR A 74 4.45 -4.23 -6.87
CA TYR A 74 4.46 -4.71 -5.49
C TYR A 74 4.49 -3.55 -4.49
N LEU A 75 3.53 -3.50 -3.58
CA LEU A 75 3.48 -2.55 -2.48
C LEU A 75 3.28 -3.28 -1.15
N ASP A 76 4.21 -3.13 -0.22
CA ASP A 76 4.13 -3.73 1.12
C ASP A 76 4.14 -2.68 2.23
N LEU A 77 3.02 -2.61 2.94
CA LEU A 77 2.75 -1.75 4.10
C LEU A 77 2.53 -2.56 5.39
N SER A 78 2.89 -3.85 5.41
CA SER A 78 2.77 -4.70 6.60
C SER A 78 3.59 -4.19 7.78
N GLY A 79 4.67 -3.44 7.51
CA GLY A 79 5.47 -2.79 8.54
C GLY A 79 4.83 -1.56 9.20
N PHE A 80 3.66 -1.11 8.76
CA PHE A 80 2.99 0.09 9.28
C PHE A 80 1.76 -0.17 10.16
N THR A 81 1.22 -1.38 10.14
CA THR A 81 -0.07 -1.70 10.76
C THR A 81 0.13 -2.30 12.16
N TYR A 82 -0.70 -1.90 13.12
CA TYR A 82 -0.61 -2.36 14.51
C TYR A 82 -1.99 -2.63 15.11
N LYS A 83 -2.20 -3.87 15.57
CA LYS A 83 -2.75 -4.26 16.89
C LYS A 83 -2.20 -5.66 17.18
N ARG A 84 -1.62 -5.96 18.35
CA ARG A 84 -2.31 -6.21 19.62
C ARG A 84 -1.26 -6.28 20.74
N VAL A 85 -1.42 -5.53 21.84
CA VAL A 85 -1.57 -6.07 23.21
C VAL A 85 -2.24 -4.97 24.06
N PRO A 86 -3.27 -5.26 24.87
CA PRO A 86 -3.62 -4.43 26.01
C PRO A 86 -2.54 -4.62 27.10
N SER A 87 -1.32 -4.15 26.86
CA SER A 87 -0.40 -3.94 27.96
C SER A 87 -0.92 -2.73 28.72
N ARG A 88 -1.33 -2.93 29.98
CA ARG A 88 -1.80 -1.90 30.94
C ARG A 88 -0.81 -0.75 31.20
N ARG A 89 0.27 -0.63 30.42
CA ARG A 89 1.34 0.36 30.54
C ARG A 89 1.58 1.18 29.26
N CYS A 90 0.85 0.90 28.18
CA CYS A 90 1.04 1.58 26.91
C CYS A 90 -0.30 2.04 26.33
N ASP A 91 -0.80 3.19 26.79
CA ASP A 91 -1.85 3.99 26.12
C ASP A 91 -1.32 4.61 24.81
N LEU A 92 -0.63 3.81 24.00
CA LEU A 92 -0.19 4.24 22.69
C LEU A 92 -1.45 4.33 21.84
N ARG A 93 -1.94 5.56 21.65
CA ARG A 93 -2.94 5.91 20.64
C ARG A 93 -2.47 5.32 19.31
N THR A 94 -3.05 4.18 18.96
CA THR A 94 -2.58 3.37 17.84
C THR A 94 -2.94 4.10 16.56
N PHE A 95 -1.98 4.23 15.65
CA PHE A 95 -2.22 4.71 14.29
C PHE A 95 -3.35 3.88 13.65
N SER A 96 -4.50 4.51 13.46
CA SER A 96 -5.66 3.87 12.85
C SER A 96 -5.56 4.05 11.34
N TRP A 97 -4.85 3.13 10.67
CA TRP A 97 -4.80 3.07 9.19
C TRP A 97 -6.18 2.93 8.56
N SER A 98 -7.15 2.47 9.32
CA SER A 98 -8.42 1.96 8.83
C SER A 98 -9.16 2.95 7.92
N SER A 99 -9.30 4.22 8.30
CA SER A 99 -9.98 5.20 7.44
C SER A 99 -9.15 5.62 6.22
N GLN A 100 -7.82 5.53 6.32
CA GLN A 100 -6.91 5.89 5.23
C GLN A 100 -6.71 4.76 4.24
N LEU A 101 -6.94 3.51 4.67
CA LEU A 101 -6.78 2.35 3.82
C LEU A 101 -7.81 2.34 2.68
N GLU A 102 -9.04 2.82 2.92
CA GLU A 102 -10.01 2.98 1.85
C GLU A 102 -9.50 3.92 0.74
N LYS A 103 -8.82 5.02 1.10
CA LYS A 103 -8.22 5.94 0.12
C LYS A 103 -7.14 5.24 -0.71
N LEU A 104 -6.29 4.43 -0.06
CA LEU A 104 -5.30 3.62 -0.77
C LEU A 104 -5.95 2.62 -1.72
N PHE A 105 -7.01 1.92 -1.28
CA PHE A 105 -7.72 0.97 -2.12
C PHE A 105 -8.26 1.65 -3.38
N LYS A 106 -8.88 2.82 -3.23
CA LYS A 106 -9.36 3.63 -4.37
C LYS A 106 -8.24 3.97 -5.35
N ALA A 107 -7.07 4.35 -4.86
CA ALA A 107 -5.92 4.66 -5.74
C ALA A 107 -5.41 3.42 -6.49
N MET A 108 -5.55 2.22 -5.92
CA MET A 108 -5.13 0.96 -6.52
C MET A 108 -6.17 0.37 -7.49
N GLU A 109 -7.43 0.80 -7.43
CA GLU A 109 -8.53 0.27 -8.26
C GLU A 109 -8.25 0.37 -9.78
N GLU A 110 -7.53 1.40 -10.21
CA GLU A 110 -7.20 1.65 -11.63
C GLU A 110 -5.72 1.41 -11.94
N HIS A 111 -4.95 0.83 -11.01
CA HIS A 111 -3.51 0.65 -11.19
C HIS A 111 -3.21 -0.63 -11.98
N GLU A 112 -3.00 -0.49 -13.29
CA GLU A 112 -2.90 -1.59 -14.26
C GLU A 112 -1.82 -2.64 -13.94
N GLN A 113 -0.66 -2.21 -13.44
CA GLN A 113 0.48 -3.11 -13.17
C GLN A 113 0.56 -3.57 -11.72
N LEU A 114 -0.31 -3.11 -10.81
CA LEU A 114 -0.18 -3.45 -9.39
C LEU A 114 -0.75 -4.84 -9.14
N GLU A 115 0.14 -5.78 -8.87
CA GLU A 115 -0.18 -7.20 -8.71
C GLU A 115 -0.28 -7.62 -7.25
N THR A 116 0.53 -7.03 -6.37
CA THR A 116 0.58 -7.45 -4.97
C THR A 116 0.52 -6.26 -4.04
N PHE A 117 -0.41 -6.33 -3.09
CA PHE A 117 -0.51 -5.40 -1.98
C PHE A 117 -0.48 -6.15 -0.65
N VAL A 118 0.47 -5.81 0.22
CA VAL A 118 0.67 -6.50 1.51
C VAL A 118 0.32 -5.58 2.66
N LEU A 119 -0.56 -6.06 3.54
CA LEU A 119 -0.93 -5.46 4.81
C LEU A 119 -0.46 -6.35 5.95
N LYS A 120 -0.46 -5.86 7.19
CA LYS A 120 -0.19 -6.75 8.31
C LYS A 120 -1.37 -7.66 8.59
N ASP A 121 -2.52 -7.02 8.76
CA ASP A 121 -3.82 -7.61 9.06
C ASP A 121 -4.87 -6.80 8.31
N TYR A 122 -5.90 -7.48 7.77
CA TYR A 122 -7.04 -6.80 7.19
C TYR A 122 -7.85 -6.06 8.27
N PRO A 123 -8.26 -4.79 8.08
CA PRO A 123 -8.95 -4.03 9.12
C PRO A 123 -10.44 -4.38 9.20
N VAL A 124 -10.77 -5.59 9.66
CA VAL A 124 -12.16 -6.08 9.82
C VAL A 124 -13.02 -5.16 10.68
N THR A 125 -12.42 -4.40 11.61
CA THR A 125 -13.16 -3.44 12.43
C THR A 125 -13.65 -2.21 11.66
N ALA A 126 -12.98 -1.83 10.58
CA ALA A 126 -13.36 -0.66 9.77
C ALA A 126 -14.04 -1.05 8.45
N ASP A 127 -13.77 -2.26 7.96
CA ASP A 127 -14.47 -2.83 6.81
C ASP A 127 -14.94 -4.25 7.12
N PRO A 128 -15.98 -4.40 7.99
CA PRO A 128 -16.44 -5.70 8.46
C PRO A 128 -16.98 -6.59 7.34
N ASP A 129 -17.58 -5.99 6.32
CA ASP A 129 -18.17 -6.71 5.20
C ASP A 129 -17.21 -6.88 4.01
N TYR A 130 -15.95 -6.49 4.18
CA TYR A 130 -14.92 -6.47 3.15
C TYR A 130 -15.34 -5.70 1.88
N SER A 131 -16.18 -4.67 2.05
CA SER A 131 -16.73 -3.87 0.96
C SER A 131 -15.64 -3.17 0.15
N TRP A 132 -14.57 -2.72 0.80
CA TRP A 132 -13.46 -2.05 0.14
C TRP A 132 -12.64 -3.05 -0.67
N LEU A 133 -12.33 -4.22 -0.08
CA LEU A 133 -11.59 -5.27 -0.78
C LEU A 133 -12.37 -5.83 -1.97
N LYS A 134 -13.67 -6.08 -1.80
CA LYS A 134 -14.55 -6.53 -2.90
C LYS A 134 -14.53 -5.53 -4.06
N ARG A 135 -14.63 -4.23 -3.77
CA ARG A 135 -14.58 -3.19 -4.80
C ARG A 135 -13.20 -3.14 -5.49
N LEU A 136 -12.13 -3.21 -4.72
CA LEU A 136 -10.76 -3.25 -5.24
C LEU A 136 -10.56 -4.42 -6.22
N LEU A 137 -10.92 -5.65 -5.80
CA LEU A 137 -10.76 -6.85 -6.63
C LEU A 137 -11.67 -6.87 -7.86
N TRP A 138 -12.81 -6.18 -7.80
CA TRP A 138 -13.72 -6.05 -8.92
C TRP A 138 -13.16 -5.13 -10.02
N ARG A 139 -12.53 -4.02 -9.63
CA ARG A 139 -11.99 -3.01 -10.55
C ARG A 139 -10.57 -3.35 -11.00
N ASN A 140 -9.72 -3.74 -10.07
CA ASN A 140 -8.37 -4.21 -10.34
C ASN A 140 -8.34 -5.73 -10.31
N ARG A 141 -8.28 -6.34 -11.50
CA ARG A 141 -8.29 -7.80 -11.65
C ARG A 141 -6.92 -8.46 -11.56
N ASN A 142 -5.85 -7.67 -11.50
CA ASN A 142 -4.48 -8.19 -11.42
C ASN A 142 -3.99 -8.26 -9.97
N ILE A 143 -4.65 -7.54 -9.06
CA ILE A 143 -4.17 -7.39 -7.69
C ILE A 143 -4.52 -8.59 -6.79
N THR A 144 -3.55 -8.96 -5.96
CA THR A 144 -3.66 -9.89 -4.84
C THR A 144 -3.35 -9.16 -3.55
N VAL A 145 -4.28 -9.21 -2.58
CA VAL A 145 -4.08 -8.59 -1.26
C VAL A 145 -3.69 -9.66 -0.24
N LEU A 146 -2.54 -9.48 0.40
CA LEU A 146 -1.94 -10.42 1.34
C LEU A 146 -1.85 -9.82 2.75
N ASP A 147 -1.91 -10.68 3.76
CA ASP A 147 -1.53 -10.35 5.13
C ASP A 147 0.00 -10.49 5.35
N SER A 148 0.48 -10.17 6.56
CA SER A 148 1.91 -10.25 6.90
C SER A 148 2.48 -11.67 6.89
N LEU A 149 1.63 -12.69 6.87
CA LEU A 149 2.01 -14.09 6.75
C LEU A 149 2.02 -14.55 5.29
N GLY A 150 1.78 -13.64 4.34
CA GLY A 150 1.67 -13.96 2.92
C GLY A 150 0.38 -14.70 2.56
N LYS A 151 -0.63 -14.72 3.44
CA LYS A 151 -1.93 -15.34 3.15
C LYS A 151 -2.85 -14.32 2.49
N ARG A 152 -3.64 -14.77 1.52
CA ARG A 152 -4.65 -13.92 0.87
C ARG A 152 -5.68 -13.46 1.89
N CYS A 153 -5.97 -12.16 1.91
CA CYS A 153 -7.10 -11.63 2.67
C CYS A 153 -8.39 -12.16 2.05
N THR A 154 -9.25 -12.79 2.86
CA THR A 154 -10.47 -13.44 2.37
C THR A 154 -11.60 -13.44 3.42
N ASP A 155 -12.85 -13.44 2.95
CA ASP A 155 -14.05 -13.72 3.73
C ASP A 155 -14.49 -15.20 3.65
N GLY A 156 -13.72 -16.06 2.96
CA GLY A 156 -14.02 -17.47 2.74
C GLY A 156 -15.16 -17.72 1.75
N ASN A 157 -15.65 -16.71 1.03
CA ASN A 157 -16.75 -16.86 0.08
C ASN A 157 -16.61 -15.96 -1.16
N ILE A 158 -17.06 -14.70 -1.08
CA ILE A 158 -17.17 -13.82 -2.25
C ILE A 158 -15.78 -13.42 -2.72
N ILE A 159 -14.87 -13.15 -1.78
CA ILE A 159 -13.49 -12.74 -2.11
C ILE A 159 -12.74 -13.86 -2.82
N ASP A 160 -12.89 -15.11 -2.39
CA ASP A 160 -12.24 -16.25 -3.04
C ASP A 160 -12.75 -16.46 -4.47
N LYS A 161 -14.05 -16.24 -4.70
CA LYS A 161 -14.64 -16.25 -6.04
C LYS A 161 -14.07 -15.12 -6.91
N LEU A 162 -13.90 -13.92 -6.36
CA LEU A 162 -13.31 -12.79 -7.10
C LEU A 162 -11.87 -13.10 -7.51
N TYR A 163 -11.04 -13.63 -6.60
CA TYR A 163 -9.69 -14.06 -6.95
C TYR A 163 -9.67 -15.14 -8.03
N SER A 164 -10.56 -16.13 -7.94
CA SER A 164 -10.65 -17.20 -8.93
C SER A 164 -11.04 -16.67 -10.32
N CYS A 165 -12.04 -15.78 -10.39
CA CYS A 165 -12.45 -15.14 -11.63
C CYS A 165 -11.33 -14.30 -12.25
N ASN A 166 -10.59 -13.57 -11.42
CA ASN A 166 -9.45 -12.76 -11.84
C ASN A 166 -8.34 -13.63 -12.43
N GLN A 167 -8.02 -14.75 -11.77
CA GLN A 167 -7.03 -15.71 -12.25
C GLN A 167 -7.41 -16.32 -13.60
N ILE A 168 -8.63 -16.85 -13.74
CA ILE A 168 -9.11 -17.43 -15.01
C ILE A 168 -8.99 -16.42 -16.16
N ARG A 169 -9.32 -15.15 -15.92
CA ARG A 169 -9.21 -14.12 -16.96
C ARG A 169 -7.76 -13.88 -17.37
N ASN A 170 -6.85 -13.85 -16.42
CA ASN A 170 -5.43 -13.63 -16.69
C ASN A 170 -4.82 -14.82 -17.44
N ASP A 171 -5.24 -16.05 -17.12
CA ASP A 171 -4.86 -17.26 -17.85
C ASP A 171 -5.41 -17.29 -19.29
N LEU A 172 -6.58 -16.68 -19.53
CA LEU A 172 -7.23 -16.56 -20.84
C LEU A 172 -6.73 -15.38 -21.69
N ALA A 173 -5.89 -14.49 -21.13
CA ALA A 173 -5.31 -13.35 -21.82
C ALA A 173 -3.80 -13.50 -22.06
N PRO A 174 -3.28 -14.64 -22.60
CA PRO A 174 -1.90 -14.67 -23.04
C PRO A 174 -1.72 -13.63 -24.14
N GLU A 175 -0.63 -12.85 -24.02
CA GLU A 175 -0.22 -11.83 -24.97
C GLU A 175 -0.45 -12.31 -26.42
N ILE A 176 -1.24 -11.58 -27.20
CA ILE A 176 -1.23 -11.75 -28.64
C ILE A 176 0.17 -11.27 -29.08
N PRO A 177 1.08 -12.15 -29.53
CA PRO A 177 2.37 -11.71 -30.03
C PRO A 177 2.08 -10.89 -31.28
N GLY A 178 2.67 -9.69 -31.35
CA GLY A 178 2.37 -8.67 -32.35
C GLY A 178 2.01 -9.23 -33.73
N THR A 179 0.81 -8.87 -34.20
CA THR A 179 0.37 -9.08 -35.56
C THR A 179 1.27 -8.30 -36.51
N GLY A 180 2.39 -8.92 -36.89
CA GLY A 180 3.09 -8.62 -38.14
C GLY A 180 2.17 -8.96 -39.30
N LEU A 181 1.28 -8.02 -39.65
CA LEU A 181 0.55 -8.01 -40.91
C LEU A 181 1.57 -7.82 -42.03
N VAL A 182 2.16 -8.93 -42.50
CA VAL A 182 2.87 -8.97 -43.78
C VAL A 182 1.78 -8.92 -44.86
N ILE A 183 1.59 -7.75 -45.45
CA ILE A 183 0.78 -7.58 -46.64
C ILE A 183 1.56 -8.24 -47.80
N PRO A 184 1.06 -9.27 -48.47
CA PRO A 184 1.70 -9.80 -49.66
C PRO A 184 1.58 -8.77 -50.79
N SER A 185 2.72 -8.21 -51.21
CA SER A 185 2.82 -7.39 -52.40
C SER A 185 2.38 -8.21 -53.61
N SER A 186 1.34 -7.73 -54.30
CA SER A 186 0.84 -8.30 -55.55
C SER A 186 1.91 -8.23 -56.65
N PRO A 187 2.01 -9.24 -57.53
CA PRO A 187 2.88 -9.15 -58.69
C PRO A 187 2.25 -8.18 -59.70
N GLY A 188 3.01 -7.16 -60.08
CA GLY A 188 2.63 -6.21 -61.13
C GLY A 188 2.68 -6.86 -62.53
N PRO A 189 1.96 -6.28 -63.50
CA PRO A 189 1.73 -6.84 -64.83
C PRO A 189 2.99 -6.91 -65.71
#